data_AF-A0A6G9Z674-F1
#
_entry.id   AF-A0A6G9Z674-F1
#
_cell.length_a   1.000
_cell.length_b   1.000
_cell.length_c   1.000
_cell.angle_alpha   90.00
_cell.angle_beta   90.00
_cell.angle_gamma   90.00
#
_symmetry.space_group_name_H-M   'P 1'
#
loop_
_entity.id
_entity.type
_entity.pdbx_description
1 polymer ?
#
loop_
_entity_poly.entity_id
_entity_poly.type
_entity_poly.pdbx_seq_one_letter_code
_entity_poly.pdbx_strand_id
1 'polypeptide(L)'
;MGVSLPSKDMILEACAGRVHLPHPVLRAACELASLHRARLGTGGAELAEIDCRRALLVHRVDQWVAASMPPAHGGAFMHTETVGAVVDRMAQFSVCAYAALARSTSQWDLHLAWQRLAELSLGYGDMAFEITSGTLRLPDFGAPQVDTVH
;
A
#
# COMPACT_ATOMS: atom_id res chain seq x y z
N MET A 1 -18.66 6.91 13.47
CA MET A 1 -17.73 5.78 13.70
C MET A 1 -16.51 6.07 12.85
N GLY A 2 -15.36 6.34 13.47
CA GLY A 2 -14.14 6.69 12.73
C GLY A 2 -13.68 5.51 11.88
N VAL A 3 -13.37 5.77 10.61
CA VAL A 3 -12.81 4.77 9.71
C VAL A 3 -11.32 4.68 10.01
N SER A 4 -10.84 3.51 10.43
CA SER A 4 -9.42 3.28 10.72
C SER A 4 -8.74 2.54 9.58
N LEU A 5 -7.42 2.69 9.46
CA LEU A 5 -6.64 1.89 8.53
C LEU A 5 -6.73 0.39 8.86
N PRO A 6 -6.71 -0.52 7.87
CA PRO A 6 -6.65 -1.95 8.12
C PRO A 6 -5.31 -2.35 8.76
N SER A 7 -5.32 -3.43 9.55
CA SER A 7 -4.07 -3.95 10.11
C SER A 7 -3.18 -4.57 9.03
N LYS A 8 -1.89 -4.72 9.32
CA LYS A 8 -0.93 -5.40 8.43
C LYS A 8 -1.40 -6.80 8.00
N ASP A 9 -2.02 -7.53 8.92
CA ASP A 9 -2.46 -8.90 8.66
C ASP A 9 -3.64 -8.93 7.68
N MET A 10 -4.58 -7.98 7.79
CA MET A 10 -5.66 -7.83 6.81
C MET A 10 -5.12 -7.46 5.41
N ILE A 11 -4.08 -6.62 5.34
CA ILE A 11 -3.42 -6.28 4.07
C ILE A 11 -2.77 -7.53 3.46
N LEU A 12 -2.03 -8.32 4.25
CA LEU A 12 -1.40 -9.56 3.78
C LEU A 12 -2.43 -10.60 3.33
N GLU A 13 -3.54 -10.73 4.05
CA GLU A 13 -4.68 -11.57 3.65
C GLU A 13 -5.29 -11.09 2.33
N ALA A 14 -5.49 -9.78 2.16
CA ALA A 14 -6.00 -9.21 0.93
C ALA A 14 -5.05 -9.44 -0.25
N CYS A 15 -3.73 -9.30 -0.05
CA CYS A 15 -2.72 -9.65 -1.06
C CYS A 15 -2.76 -11.14 -1.44
N ALA A 16 -3.14 -12.01 -0.50
CA ALA A 16 -3.38 -13.43 -0.75
C ALA A 16 -4.75 -13.72 -1.41
N GLY A 17 -5.55 -12.70 -1.71
CA GLY A 17 -6.87 -12.81 -2.32
C GLY A 17 -8.02 -12.97 -1.34
N ARG A 18 -7.78 -12.81 -0.03
CA ARG A 18 -8.79 -12.92 1.03
C ARG A 18 -9.16 -11.54 1.56
N VAL A 19 -10.28 -11.00 1.10
CA VAL A 19 -10.80 -9.71 1.55
C VAL A 19 -11.97 -9.94 2.49
N HIS A 20 -11.74 -9.75 3.79
CA HIS A 20 -12.73 -10.05 4.84
C HIS A 20 -13.73 -8.91 5.07
N LEU A 21 -13.36 -7.68 4.71
CA LEU A 21 -14.17 -6.47 4.92
C LEU A 21 -14.18 -5.61 3.66
N PRO A 22 -15.31 -4.95 3.34
CA PRO A 22 -15.40 -4.01 2.22
C PRO A 22 -14.66 -2.72 2.58
N HIS A 23 -13.33 -2.72 2.44
CA HIS A 23 -12.46 -1.59 2.71
C HIS A 23 -11.66 -1.23 1.45
N PRO A 24 -11.66 0.04 1.00
CA PRO A 24 -11.03 0.44 -0.26
C PRO A 24 -9.54 0.10 -0.32
N VAL A 25 -8.81 0.25 0.80
CA VAL A 25 -7.39 -0.16 0.90
C VAL A 25 -7.20 -1.68 0.75
N LEU A 26 -8.10 -2.51 1.31
CA LEU A 26 -8.00 -3.97 1.16
C LEU A 26 -8.30 -4.40 -0.27
N ARG A 27 -9.29 -3.78 -0.92
CA ARG A 27 -9.59 -4.02 -2.33
C ARG A 27 -8.41 -3.62 -3.21
N ALA A 28 -7.81 -2.45 -2.96
CA ALA A 28 -6.63 -2.01 -3.68
C ALA A 28 -5.45 -2.97 -3.48
N ALA A 29 -5.18 -3.43 -2.26
CA ALA A 29 -4.11 -4.41 -1.98
C ALA A 29 -4.30 -5.71 -2.78
N CYS A 30 -5.53 -6.23 -2.83
CA CYS A 30 -5.86 -7.42 -3.62
C CYS A 30 -5.66 -7.21 -5.13
N GLU A 31 -6.10 -6.06 -5.67
CA GLU A 31 -5.90 -5.73 -7.10
C GLU A 31 -4.42 -5.49 -7.42
N LEU A 32 -3.67 -4.79 -6.56
CA LEU A 32 -2.23 -4.57 -6.69
C LEU A 32 -1.47 -5.91 -6.72
N ALA A 33 -1.81 -6.85 -5.83
CA ALA A 33 -1.20 -8.18 -5.82
C ALA A 33 -1.50 -8.95 -7.11
N SER A 34 -2.71 -8.81 -7.65
CA SER A 34 -3.10 -9.42 -8.93
C SER A 34 -2.30 -8.82 -10.10
N LEU A 35 -2.11 -7.50 -10.11
CA LEU A 35 -1.28 -6.79 -11.09
C LEU A 35 0.20 -7.21 -11.01
N HIS A 36 0.77 -7.30 -9.81
CA HIS A 36 2.15 -7.79 -9.62
C HIS A 36 2.33 -9.23 -10.07
N ARG A 37 1.32 -10.08 -9.87
CA ARG A 37 1.36 -11.47 -10.37
C ARG A 37 1.35 -11.53 -11.89
N ALA A 38 0.50 -10.74 -12.54
CA ALA A 38 0.49 -10.62 -14.00
C ALA A 38 1.85 -10.11 -14.53
N ARG A 39 2.41 -9.10 -13.85
CA ARG A 39 3.70 -8.49 -14.18
C ARG A 39 4.87 -9.48 -14.26
N LEU A 40 4.83 -10.59 -13.52
CA LEU A 40 5.90 -11.60 -13.51
C LEU A 40 6.06 -12.36 -14.84
N GLY A 41 5.02 -12.39 -15.69
CA GLY A 41 5.02 -13.10 -16.97
C GLY A 41 4.89 -12.19 -18.19
N THR A 42 4.78 -10.88 -17.98
CA THR A 42 4.45 -9.89 -19.00
C THR A 42 5.68 -9.08 -19.42
N GLY A 43 5.75 -8.68 -20.70
CA GLY A 43 6.77 -7.78 -21.23
C GLY A 43 6.19 -6.76 -22.21
N GLY A 44 6.99 -5.75 -22.60
CA GLY A 44 6.60 -4.77 -23.61
C GLY A 44 5.45 -3.84 -23.18
N ALA A 45 4.50 -3.57 -24.09
CA ALA A 45 3.43 -2.59 -23.89
C ALA A 45 2.47 -2.94 -22.73
N GLU A 46 2.20 -4.23 -22.51
CA GLU A 46 1.35 -4.70 -21.41
C GLU A 46 1.94 -4.38 -20.04
N LEU A 47 3.28 -4.32 -19.92
CA LEU A 47 3.95 -3.93 -18.68
C LEU A 47 3.66 -2.47 -18.31
N ALA A 48 3.63 -1.59 -19.30
CA ALA A 48 3.31 -0.17 -19.10
C ALA A 48 1.85 0.01 -18.66
N GLU A 49 0.91 -0.76 -19.23
CA GLU A 49 -0.49 -0.73 -18.80
C GLU A 49 -0.65 -1.19 -17.34
N ILE A 50 0.03 -2.28 -16.96
CA ILE A 50 0.06 -2.76 -15.58
C ILE A 50 0.61 -1.68 -14.64
N ASP A 51 1.73 -1.05 -15.00
CA ASP A 51 2.37 -0.01 -14.19
C ASP A 51 1.47 1.24 -14.05
N CYS A 52 0.78 1.66 -15.12
CA CYS A 52 -0.22 2.74 -15.06
C CYS A 52 -1.40 2.41 -14.14
N ARG A 53 -1.96 1.19 -14.25
CA ARG A 53 -3.06 0.74 -13.37
C ARG A 53 -2.62 0.69 -11.91
N ARG A 54 -1.37 0.29 -11.66
CA ARG A 54 -0.78 0.26 -10.32
C ARG A 54 -0.68 1.65 -9.71
N ALA A 55 -0.15 2.60 -10.47
CA ALA A 55 -0.05 4.01 -10.05
C ALA A 55 -1.44 4.62 -9.74
N LEU A 56 -2.46 4.28 -10.53
CA LEU A 56 -3.82 4.75 -10.29
C LEU A 56 -4.40 4.20 -8.97
N LEU A 57 -4.15 2.93 -8.66
CA LEU A 57 -4.61 2.32 -7.40
C LEU A 57 -3.89 2.92 -6.18
N VAL A 58 -2.57 3.15 -6.30
CA VAL A 58 -1.79 3.87 -5.28
C VAL A 58 -2.40 5.23 -5.01
N HIS A 59 -2.64 6.02 -6.06
CA HIS A 59 -3.21 7.35 -5.92
C HIS A 59 -4.61 7.34 -5.28
N ARG A 60 -5.46 6.37 -5.64
CA ARG A 60 -6.79 6.21 -5.04
C ARG A 60 -6.73 5.89 -3.55
N VAL A 61 -5.79 5.04 -3.13
CA VAL A 61 -5.55 4.78 -1.71
C VAL A 61 -5.15 6.08 -1.02
N ASP A 62 -4.19 6.82 -1.57
CA ASP A 62 -3.70 8.07 -0.97
C ASP A 62 -4.80 9.12 -0.84
N GLN A 63 -5.63 9.31 -1.87
CA GLN A 63 -6.79 10.20 -1.82
C GLN A 63 -7.79 9.78 -0.74
N TRP A 64 -8.08 8.48 -0.63
CA TRP A 64 -9.00 7.99 0.39
C TRP A 64 -8.44 8.20 1.80
N VAL A 65 -7.14 7.94 2.01
CA VAL A 65 -6.50 8.16 3.32
C VAL A 65 -6.53 9.65 3.67
N ALA A 66 -6.18 10.54 2.73
CA ALA A 66 -6.23 11.98 2.95
C ALA A 66 -7.65 12.49 3.29
N ALA A 67 -8.69 11.90 2.68
CA ALA A 67 -10.08 12.27 2.93
C ALA A 67 -10.67 11.65 4.22
N SER A 68 -10.16 10.49 4.65
CA SER A 68 -10.77 9.70 5.74
C SER A 68 -10.04 9.82 7.07
N MET A 69 -8.75 10.19 7.06
CA MET A 69 -7.93 10.30 8.26
C MET A 69 -7.94 11.73 8.81
N PRO A 70 -7.81 11.91 10.14
CA PRO A 70 -7.74 13.23 10.74
C PRO A 70 -6.62 14.08 10.10
N PRO A 71 -6.84 15.38 9.85
CA PRO A 71 -5.79 16.25 9.37
C PRO A 71 -4.67 16.27 10.40
N ALA A 72 -3.46 16.02 9.91
CA ALA A 72 -2.33 15.81 10.79
C ALA A 72 -1.91 17.09 11.51
N HIS A 73 -1.50 16.96 12.77
CA HIS A 73 -1.12 18.11 13.61
C HIS A 73 0.11 18.84 13.03
N GLY A 74 0.19 20.15 13.26
CA GLY A 74 1.11 21.11 12.62
C GLY A 74 2.63 20.88 12.75
N GLY A 75 3.07 19.74 13.30
CA GLY A 75 4.47 19.37 13.45
C GLY A 75 4.78 17.91 13.09
N ALA A 76 3.88 17.20 12.41
CA ALA A 76 4.10 15.79 12.12
C ALA A 76 5.09 15.57 10.96
N PHE A 77 5.88 14.49 11.07
CA PHE A 77 6.91 14.12 10.11
C PHE A 77 6.32 13.92 8.70
N MET A 78 6.94 14.55 7.70
CA MET A 78 6.67 14.27 6.29
C MET A 78 7.31 12.92 5.97
N HIS A 79 6.48 11.87 5.84
CA HIS A 79 6.97 10.63 5.26
C HIS A 79 7.31 10.88 3.79
N THR A 80 8.47 10.36 3.37
CA THR A 80 8.89 10.36 1.96
C THR A 80 8.05 9.42 1.09
N GLU A 81 7.21 8.60 1.70
CA GLU A 81 6.37 7.60 1.04
C GLU A 81 4.91 7.71 1.50
N THR A 82 3.98 7.48 0.58
CA THR A 82 2.54 7.50 0.84
C THR A 82 2.03 6.13 1.30
N VAL A 83 0.85 6.09 1.94
CA VAL A 83 0.22 4.81 2.36
C VAL A 83 0.01 3.90 1.15
N GLY A 84 -0.47 4.45 0.03
CA GLY A 84 -0.64 3.73 -1.21
C GLY A 84 0.66 3.12 -1.72
N ALA A 85 1.77 3.85 -1.64
CA ALA A 85 3.09 3.35 -2.05
C ALA A 85 3.59 2.20 -1.16
N VAL A 86 3.35 2.27 0.16
CA VAL A 86 3.67 1.18 1.09
C VAL A 86 2.82 -0.05 0.80
N VAL A 87 1.51 0.13 0.58
CA VAL A 87 0.59 -0.97 0.23
C VAL A 87 0.97 -1.62 -1.11
N ASP A 88 1.39 -0.85 -2.12
CA ASP A 88 1.91 -1.39 -3.39
C ASP A 88 3.15 -2.26 -3.19
N ARG A 89 4.11 -1.81 -2.39
CA ARG A 89 5.30 -2.61 -2.08
C ARG A 89 4.98 -3.85 -1.25
N MET A 90 4.02 -3.77 -0.31
CA MET A 90 3.55 -4.95 0.42
C MET A 90 2.94 -5.99 -0.53
N ALA A 91 2.13 -5.54 -1.49
CA ALA A 91 1.57 -6.40 -2.53
C ALA A 91 2.67 -7.02 -3.41
N GLN A 92 3.68 -6.24 -3.80
CA GLN A 92 4.83 -6.72 -4.57
C GLN A 92 5.61 -7.80 -3.80
N PHE A 93 6.00 -7.52 -2.56
CA PHE A 93 6.80 -8.44 -1.76
C PHE A 93 6.03 -9.70 -1.36
N SER A 94 4.72 -9.58 -1.12
CA SER A 94 3.82 -10.73 -0.95
C SER A 94 3.91 -11.66 -2.17
N VAL A 95 3.70 -11.13 -3.37
CA VAL A 95 3.77 -11.91 -4.62
C VAL A 95 5.15 -12.53 -4.81
N CYS A 96 6.23 -11.78 -4.55
CA CYS A 96 7.60 -12.30 -4.65
C CYS A 96 7.87 -13.45 -3.65
N ALA A 97 7.45 -13.31 -2.39
CA ALA A 97 7.64 -14.32 -1.36
C ALA A 97 6.89 -15.62 -1.68
N TYR A 98 5.64 -15.52 -2.14
CA TYR A 98 4.88 -16.69 -2.59
C TYR A 98 5.45 -17.30 -3.88
N ALA A 99 5.90 -16.48 -4.83
CA ALA A 99 6.56 -16.98 -6.04
C ALA A 99 7.88 -17.71 -5.74
N ALA A 100 8.62 -17.28 -4.73
CA ALA A 100 9.85 -17.93 -4.28
C ALA A 100 9.62 -19.32 -3.67
N LEU A 101 8.43 -19.59 -3.10
CA LEU A 101 8.05 -20.95 -2.66
C LEU A 101 7.73 -21.87 -3.85
N ALA A 102 7.11 -21.33 -4.90
CA ALA A 102 6.70 -22.10 -6.07
C ALA A 102 7.85 -22.39 -7.04
N ARG A 103 8.86 -21.52 -7.06
CA ARG A 103 10.08 -21.69 -7.85
C ARG A 103 11.08 -22.49 -7.02
N SER A 104 11.86 -23.36 -7.65
CA SER A 104 12.98 -24.06 -7.01
C SER A 104 14.16 -23.11 -6.74
N THR A 105 13.87 -22.02 -6.05
CA THR A 105 14.77 -20.93 -5.69
C THR A 105 15.66 -21.37 -4.52
N SER A 106 16.83 -20.74 -4.37
CA SER A 106 17.73 -21.05 -3.27
C SER A 106 17.07 -20.78 -1.91
N GLN A 107 17.45 -21.54 -0.88
CA GLN A 107 16.96 -21.31 0.49
C GLN A 107 17.25 -19.88 0.97
N TRP A 108 18.37 -19.29 0.51
CA TRP A 108 18.76 -17.93 0.83
C TRP A 108 17.82 -16.89 0.23
N ASP A 109 17.51 -17.00 -1.06
CA ASP A 109 16.61 -16.08 -1.76
C ASP A 109 15.18 -16.18 -1.23
N LEU A 110 14.73 -17.38 -0.87
CA LEU A 110 13.46 -17.60 -0.18
C LEU A 110 13.46 -16.84 1.15
N HIS A 111 14.46 -17.04 2.00
CA HIS A 111 14.57 -16.37 3.29
C HIS A 111 14.56 -14.84 3.13
N LEU A 112 15.33 -14.31 2.19
CA LEU A 112 15.41 -12.87 1.92
C LEU A 112 14.05 -12.29 1.47
N ALA A 113 13.30 -12.99 0.62
CA ALA A 113 11.99 -12.56 0.17
C ALA A 113 10.98 -12.46 1.33
N TRP A 114 10.96 -13.46 2.20
CA TRP A 114 10.11 -13.46 3.39
C TRP A 114 10.54 -12.42 4.44
N GLN A 115 11.85 -12.23 4.64
CA GLN A 115 12.36 -11.21 5.55
C GLN A 115 11.94 -9.80 5.11
N ARG A 116 12.12 -9.45 3.82
CA ARG A 116 11.70 -8.14 3.28
C ARG A 116 10.21 -7.89 3.44
N LEU A 117 9.37 -8.91 3.25
CA LEU A 117 7.94 -8.80 3.46
C LEU A 117 7.60 -8.56 4.94
N ALA A 118 8.27 -9.26 5.85
CA ALA A 118 8.06 -9.11 7.30
C ALA A 118 8.45 -7.70 7.78
N GLU A 119 9.63 -7.22 7.39
CA GLU A 119 10.13 -5.87 7.73
C GLU A 119 9.16 -4.78 7.26
N LEU A 120 8.72 -4.86 5.99
CA LEU A 120 7.77 -3.89 5.44
C LEU A 120 6.39 -3.95 6.12
N SER A 121 5.94 -5.15 6.49
CA SER A 121 4.65 -5.33 7.18
C SER A 121 4.67 -4.75 8.59
N LEU A 122 5.80 -4.81 9.30
CA LEU A 122 5.97 -4.15 10.58
C LEU A 122 5.96 -2.62 10.40
N GLY A 123 6.73 -2.09 9.44
CA GLY A 123 6.75 -0.65 9.16
C GLY A 123 5.38 -0.08 8.77
N TYR A 124 4.55 -0.85 8.03
CA TYR A 124 3.15 -0.46 7.77
C TYR A 124 2.30 -0.43 9.04
N GLY A 125 2.49 -1.40 9.95
CA GLY A 125 1.77 -1.45 11.22
C GLY A 125 2.04 -0.21 12.08
N ASP A 126 3.31 0.17 12.19
CA ASP A 126 3.74 1.37 12.92
C ASP A 126 3.17 2.64 12.25
N MET A 127 3.29 2.76 10.92
CA MET A 127 2.72 3.87 10.15
C MET A 127 1.19 3.99 10.34
N ALA A 128 0.46 2.88 10.26
CA ALA A 128 -0.99 2.89 10.43
C ALA A 128 -1.42 3.34 11.84
N PHE A 129 -0.65 2.95 12.85
CA PHE A 129 -0.84 3.40 14.23
C PHE A 129 -0.56 4.89 14.38
N GLU A 130 0.52 5.40 13.79
CA GLU A 130 0.88 6.83 13.82
C GLU A 130 -0.16 7.70 13.09
N ILE A 131 -0.69 7.27 11.95
CA ILE A 131 -1.74 8.00 11.22
C ILE A 131 -3.04 8.01 12.03
N THR A 132 -3.44 6.85 12.57
CA THR A 132 -4.70 6.73 13.34
C THR A 132 -4.63 7.51 14.66
N SER A 133 -3.45 7.64 15.26
CA SER A 133 -3.21 8.49 16.45
C SER A 133 -3.07 9.98 16.13
N GLY A 134 -3.03 10.36 14.84
CA GLY A 134 -2.87 11.76 14.40
C GLY A 134 -1.43 12.29 14.53
N THR A 135 -0.45 11.41 14.70
CA THR A 135 0.97 11.75 14.89
C THR A 135 1.74 11.84 13.57
N LEU A 136 1.12 11.49 12.43
CA LEU A 136 1.71 11.48 11.09
C LEU A 136 1.04 12.46 10.10
N ARG A 137 1.82 13.31 9.39
CA ARG A 137 1.37 14.17 8.27
C ARG A 137 1.55 13.42 6.97
N LEU A 138 0.49 13.31 6.18
CA LEU A 138 0.57 12.85 4.79
C LEU A 138 0.84 14.05 3.87
N PRO A 139 1.56 13.86 2.75
CA PRO A 139 1.80 14.92 1.79
C PRO A 139 0.46 15.40 1.18
N ASP A 140 0.21 16.70 1.33
CA ASP A 140 -0.92 17.39 0.73
C ASP A 140 -0.56 17.74 -0.73
N PHE A 141 -1.07 16.97 -1.68
CA PHE A 141 -1.04 17.35 -3.09
C PHE A 141 -2.21 18.31 -3.35
N GLY A 142 -2.12 19.49 -2.73
CA GLY A 142 -3.22 20.45 -2.61
C GLY A 142 -3.87 20.78 -3.95
N ALA A 143 -5.19 20.62 -4.02
CA ALA A 143 -5.99 21.48 -4.87
C ALA A 143 -5.84 22.92 -4.35
N PRO A 144 -5.72 23.93 -5.22
CA PRO A 144 -5.55 25.30 -4.79
C PRO A 144 -6.76 25.72 -3.94
N GLN A 145 -6.48 26.09 -2.69
CA GLN A 145 -7.45 26.63 -1.76
C GLN A 145 -7.91 27.98 -2.34
N VAL A 146 -9.14 28.02 -2.85
CA VAL A 146 -9.75 29.28 -3.30
C VAL A 146 -10.12 30.04 -2.02
N ASP A 147 -9.20 30.89 -1.57
CA ASP A 147 -9.45 31.87 -0.52
C ASP A 147 -10.57 32.79 -0.99
N THR A 148 -11.80 32.49 -0.56
CA THR A 148 -12.92 33.42 -0.74
C THR A 148 -12.80 34.45 0.37
N VAL A 149 -12.10 35.54 0.05
CA VAL A 149 -12.12 36.78 0.84
C VAL A 149 -13.44 37.51 0.58
N HIS A 150 -14.25 37.57 1.65
CA HIS A 150 -15.36 38.47 1.96
C HIS A 150 -16.63 38.48 1.10
#